data_AF-A0A2M8P834-F1
#
_entry.id   AF-A0A2M8P834-F1
#
_cell.length_a   1.000
_cell.length_b   1.000
_cell.length_c   1.000
_cell.angle_alpha   90.00
_cell.angle_beta   90.00
_cell.angle_gamma   90.00
#
_symmetry.space_group_name_H-M   'P 1'
#
loop_
_entity.id
_entity.type
_entity.pdbx_description
1 polymer ?
#
loop_
_entity_poly.entity_id
_entity_poly.type
_entity_poly.pdbx_seq_one_letter_code
_entity_poly.pdbx_strand_id
1 'polypeptide(L)'
;EEDEVLPDLSDVPTDDSVGLYLKEMACVPLLSLEEEIALAERIHEGMAASEALPHAEGPERERLAAIIEAGRQARDHLIRANTRLVVSIAKRYIGRGVPFLDLIQEGNLGLIRAAE
;
A
#
# COMPACT_ATOMS: atom_id res chain seq x y z
N GLU A 1 3.02 22.45 -9.62
CA GLU A 1 2.16 21.85 -10.64
C GLU A 1 3.01 20.85 -11.41
N GLU A 2 3.23 19.69 -10.81
CA GLU A 2 3.89 18.56 -11.47
C GLU A 2 2.76 17.61 -11.85
N ASP A 3 2.17 17.85 -13.02
CA ASP A 3 1.38 16.82 -13.70
C ASP A 3 2.33 15.67 -14.03
N GLU A 4 2.38 14.68 -13.12
CA GLU A 4 3.02 13.38 -13.37
C GLU A 4 2.34 12.75 -14.58
N VAL A 5 2.95 12.92 -15.75
CA VAL A 5 2.56 12.25 -16.99
C VAL A 5 2.68 10.75 -16.75
N LEU A 6 1.53 10.11 -16.54
CA LEU A 6 1.38 8.66 -16.63
C LEU A 6 2.11 8.16 -17.88
N PRO A 7 3.10 7.26 -17.76
CA PRO A 7 3.90 6.85 -18.91
C PRO A 7 3.02 6.13 -19.92
N ASP A 8 3.24 6.41 -21.20
CA ASP A 8 2.64 5.70 -22.33
C ASP A 8 3.08 4.23 -22.28
N LEU A 9 2.12 3.35 -22.02
CA LEU A 9 2.28 1.91 -21.84
C LEU A 9 1.79 1.13 -23.06
N SER A 10 1.71 1.77 -24.23
CA SER A 10 1.29 1.17 -25.50
C SER A 10 2.11 -0.06 -25.94
N ASP A 11 3.32 -0.25 -25.39
CA ASP A 11 4.19 -1.40 -25.67
C ASP A 11 3.92 -2.65 -24.78
N VAL A 12 3.04 -2.55 -23.79
CA VAL A 12 2.61 -3.72 -23.00
C VAL A 12 1.41 -4.35 -23.71
N PRO A 13 1.44 -5.65 -24.05
CA PRO A 13 0.26 -6.35 -24.55
C PRO A 13 -0.87 -6.16 -23.54
N THR A 14 -1.85 -5.34 -23.89
CA THR A 14 -2.99 -5.03 -23.05
C THR A 14 -3.90 -6.24 -23.03
N ASP A 15 -3.58 -7.17 -22.13
CA ASP A 15 -4.65 -7.91 -21.47
C ASP A 15 -5.36 -6.87 -20.60
N ASP A 16 -6.67 -6.70 -20.76
CA ASP A 16 -7.46 -5.62 -20.12
C ASP A 16 -7.23 -5.55 -18.59
N SER A 17 -6.82 -6.68 -17.99
CA SER A 17 -6.43 -6.83 -16.59
C SER A 17 -5.24 -5.97 -16.15
N VAL A 18 -4.20 -5.82 -16.99
CA VAL A 18 -2.99 -5.05 -16.64
C VAL A 18 -3.28 -3.56 -16.65
N GLY A 19 -4.05 -3.09 -17.64
CA GLY A 19 -4.43 -1.69 -17.77
C GLY A 19 -5.32 -1.21 -16.62
N LEU A 20 -6.30 -2.03 -16.22
CA LEU A 20 -7.16 -1.78 -15.06
C LEU A 20 -6.34 -1.66 -13.77
N TYR A 21 -5.41 -2.60 -13.55
CA TYR A 21 -4.55 -2.61 -12.37
C TYR A 21 -3.67 -1.35 -12.28
N LEU A 22 -2.99 -0.97 -13.36
CA LEU A 22 -2.14 0.23 -13.38
C LEU A 22 -2.93 1.52 -13.17
N LYS A 23 -4.17 1.57 -13.68
CA LYS A 23 -5.07 2.72 -13.48
C LYS A 23 -5.49 2.87 -12.03
N GLU A 24 -5.86 1.77 -11.35
CA GLU A 24 -6.22 1.81 -9.93
C GLU A 24 -5.06 2.26 -9.04
N MET A 25 -3.83 1.90 -9.40
CA MET A 25 -2.63 2.25 -8.63
C MET A 25 -2.15 3.68 -8.85
N ALA A 26 -2.35 4.22 -10.05
CA ALA A 26 -1.96 5.60 -10.37
C ALA A 26 -2.72 6.63 -9.53
N CYS A 27 -3.88 6.26 -8.96
CA CYS A 27 -4.72 7.14 -8.17
C CYS A 27 -4.20 7.41 -6.75
N VAL A 28 -3.13 6.75 -6.29
CA VAL A 28 -2.56 6.98 -4.95
C VAL A 28 -1.22 7.70 -5.10
N PRO A 29 -1.03 8.90 -4.54
CA PRO A 29 0.25 9.60 -4.58
C PRO A 29 1.33 8.85 -3.79
N LEU A 30 2.60 9.08 -4.14
CA LEU A 30 3.72 8.62 -3.33
C LEU A 30 3.74 9.39 -2.01
N LEU A 31 4.14 8.72 -0.93
CA LEU A 31 4.24 9.33 0.39
C LEU A 31 5.57 10.05 0.55
N SER A 32 5.56 11.18 1.25
CA SER A 32 6.76 11.77 1.83
C SER A 32 7.21 10.98 3.05
N LEU A 33 8.47 11.18 3.47
CA LEU A 33 8.99 10.55 4.69
C LEU A 33 8.15 10.93 5.93
N GLU A 34 7.72 12.17 6.03
CA GLU A 34 6.86 12.64 7.12
C GLU A 34 5.50 11.96 7.11
N GLU A 35 4.92 11.72 5.94
CA GLU A 35 3.66 10.99 5.80
C GLU A 35 3.83 9.51 6.16
N GLU A 36 4.93 8.89 5.77
CA GLU A 36 5.27 7.51 6.17
C GLU A 36 5.40 7.38 7.69
N ILE A 37 6.11 8.32 8.34
CA ILE A 37 6.25 8.33 9.80
C ILE A 37 4.89 8.47 10.47
N ALA A 38 4.04 9.39 10.01
CA ALA A 38 2.71 9.60 10.58
C ALA A 38 1.79 8.37 10.42
N LEU A 39 1.88 7.67 9.30
CA LEU A 39 1.16 6.41 9.11
C LEU A 39 1.70 5.31 10.02
N ALA A 40 3.03 5.19 10.15
CA ALA A 40 3.67 4.21 11.02
C ALA A 40 3.28 4.41 12.50
N GLU A 41 3.23 5.65 12.98
CA GLU A 41 2.77 5.97 14.33
C GLU A 41 1.32 5.52 14.56
N ARG A 42 0.41 5.81 13.62
CA ARG A 42 -0.99 5.36 13.70
C ARG A 42 -1.14 3.85 13.67
N ILE A 43 -0.32 3.15 12.89
CA ILE A 43 -0.28 1.68 12.86
C ILE A 43 0.13 1.16 14.24
N HIS A 44 1.20 1.72 14.82
CA HIS A 44 1.70 1.34 16.14
C HIS A 44 0.66 1.58 17.24
N GLU A 45 -0.01 2.73 17.23
CA GLU A 45 -1.13 3.04 18.14
C GLU A 45 -2.28 2.03 18.00
N GLY A 46 -2.64 1.67 16.76
CA GLY A 46 -3.64 0.65 16.47
C GLY A 46 -3.29 -0.73 17.04
N MET A 47 -2.01 -1.14 16.93
CA MET A 47 -1.52 -2.39 17.48
C MET A 47 -1.56 -2.40 19.01
N ALA A 48 -1.05 -1.34 19.65
CA ALA A 48 -1.11 -1.20 21.10
C ALA A 48 -2.57 -1.19 21.61
N ALA A 49 -3.47 -0.53 20.89
CA ALA A 49 -4.90 -0.54 21.21
C ALA A 49 -5.52 -1.93 21.08
N SER A 50 -5.10 -2.73 20.08
CA SER A 50 -5.52 -4.12 19.90
C SER A 50 -5.09 -5.01 21.06
N GLU A 51 -3.89 -4.82 21.60
CA GLU A 51 -3.39 -5.55 22.78
C GLU A 51 -4.15 -5.17 24.06
N ALA A 52 -4.56 -3.90 24.18
CA ALA A 52 -5.32 -3.41 25.34
C ALA A 52 -6.81 -3.77 25.29
N LEU A 53 -7.40 -3.94 24.10
CA LEU A 53 -8.84 -4.16 23.89
C LEU A 53 -9.46 -5.29 24.73
N PRO A 54 -8.83 -6.47 24.93
CA PRO A 54 -9.40 -7.55 25.72
C PRO A 54 -9.69 -7.19 27.18
N HIS A 55 -9.00 -6.18 27.71
CA HIS A 55 -9.11 -5.73 29.10
C HIS A 55 -9.98 -4.47 29.24
N ALA A 56 -10.47 -3.91 28.13
CA ALA A 56 -11.23 -2.68 28.11
C ALA A 56 -12.74 -2.93 28.16
N GLU A 57 -13.44 -2.10 28.93
CA GLU A 57 -14.89 -2.14 29.08
C GLU A 57 -15.51 -0.76 28.86
N GLY A 58 -16.81 -0.75 28.52
CA GLY A 58 -17.57 0.48 28.36
C GLY A 58 -16.99 1.43 27.30
N PRO A 59 -16.97 2.75 27.56
CA PRO A 59 -16.53 3.76 26.59
C PRO A 59 -15.07 3.60 26.11
N GLU A 60 -14.22 2.99 26.94
CA GLU A 60 -12.81 2.77 26.59
C GLU A 60 -12.67 1.72 25.49
N ARG A 61 -13.52 0.70 25.48
CA ARG A 61 -13.53 -0.31 24.42
C ARG A 61 -13.91 0.28 23.06
N GLU A 62 -14.88 1.18 23.02
CA GLU A 62 -15.27 1.90 21.79
C GLU A 62 -14.14 2.78 21.28
N ARG A 63 -13.44 3.48 22.19
CA ARG A 63 -12.27 4.30 21.85
C ARG A 63 -11.13 3.46 21.27
N LEU A 64 -10.79 2.34 21.90
CA LEU A 64 -9.74 1.44 21.40
C LEU A 64 -10.12 0.84 20.05
N ALA A 65 -11.38 0.46 19.84
CA ALA A 65 -11.86 -0.03 18.55
C ALA A 65 -11.68 1.01 17.42
N ALA A 66 -11.94 2.30 17.70
CA ALA A 66 -11.71 3.37 16.75
C ALA A 66 -10.22 3.55 16.41
N ILE A 67 -9.32 3.44 17.40
CA ILE A 67 -7.87 3.53 17.20
C ILE A 67 -7.36 2.35 16.36
N ILE A 68 -7.84 1.13 16.64
CA ILE A 68 -7.51 -0.07 15.85
C ILE A 68 -7.89 0.12 14.38
N GLU A 69 -9.11 0.58 14.11
CA GLU A 69 -9.56 0.82 12.73
C GLU A 69 -8.77 1.95 12.06
N ALA A 70 -8.41 3.01 12.79
CA ALA A 70 -7.56 4.08 12.28
C ALA A 70 -6.14 3.60 11.91
N GLY A 71 -5.57 2.68 12.70
CA GLY A 71 -4.29 2.04 12.41
C GLY A 71 -4.36 1.08 11.22
N ARG A 72 -5.46 0.32 11.10
CA ARG A 72 -5.71 -0.52 9.93
C ARG A 72 -5.80 0.30 8.64
N GLN A 73 -6.54 1.41 8.66
CA GLN A 73 -6.61 2.32 7.52
C GLN A 73 -5.27 2.94 7.17
N ALA A 74 -4.44 3.26 8.17
CA ALA A 74 -3.10 3.76 7.95
C ALA A 74 -2.20 2.71 7.27
N ARG A 75 -2.29 1.45 7.70
CA ARG A 75 -1.60 0.31 7.05
C ARG A 75 -2.03 0.14 5.60
N ASP A 76 -3.34 0.14 5.33
CA ASP A 76 -3.86 0.00 3.97
C ASP A 76 -3.39 1.16 3.07
N HIS A 77 -3.30 2.39 3.62
CA HIS A 77 -2.76 3.54 2.90
C HIS A 77 -1.26 3.38 2.60
N LEU A 78 -0.46 3.02 3.60
CA LEU A 78 0.98 2.80 3.45
C LEU A 78 1.29 1.74 2.38
N ILE A 79 0.54 0.63 2.39
CA ILE A 79 0.67 -0.44 1.40
C ILE A 79 0.35 0.08 0.00
N ARG A 80 -0.80 0.75 -0.17
CA ARG A 80 -1.27 1.25 -1.47
C ARG A 80 -0.32 2.27 -2.08
N ALA A 81 0.20 3.21 -1.29
CA ALA A 81 1.15 4.21 -1.77
C ALA A 81 2.45 3.56 -2.24
N ASN A 82 2.94 2.55 -1.51
CA ASN A 82 4.16 1.85 -1.88
C ASN A 82 3.95 0.79 -2.98
N THR A 83 2.71 0.44 -3.34
CA THR A 83 2.45 -0.46 -4.47
C THR A 83 2.94 0.19 -5.80
N ARG A 84 2.95 1.53 -5.90
CA ARG A 84 3.57 2.24 -7.05
C ARG A 84 5.09 2.04 -7.14
N LEU A 85 5.78 1.94 -6.00
CA LEU A 85 7.21 1.61 -5.96
C LEU A 85 7.46 0.20 -6.48
N VAL A 86 6.60 -0.76 -6.13
CA VAL A 86 6.69 -2.14 -6.66
C VAL A 86 6.65 -2.14 -8.18
N VAL A 87 5.71 -1.41 -8.80
CA VAL A 87 5.61 -1.31 -10.26
C VAL A 87 6.83 -0.64 -10.87
N SER A 88 7.34 0.44 -10.27
CA SER A 88 8.52 1.15 -10.80
C SER A 88 9.79 0.30 -10.75
N ILE A 89 9.92 -0.57 -9.73
CA ILE A 89 11.00 -1.55 -9.61
C ILE A 89 10.78 -2.71 -10.60
N ALA A 90 9.59 -3.30 -10.65
CA ALA A 90 9.24 -4.43 -11.50
C ALA A 90 9.49 -4.14 -13.00
N LYS A 91 9.29 -2.89 -13.43
CA LYS A 91 9.63 -2.43 -14.79
C LYS A 91 11.07 -2.75 -15.21
N ARG A 92 12.03 -2.69 -14.28
CA ARG A 92 13.47 -2.99 -14.56
C ARG A 92 13.75 -4.47 -14.83
N TYR A 93 12.76 -5.34 -14.58
CA TYR A 93 12.85 -6.78 -14.73
C TYR A 93 12.00 -7.32 -15.91
N ILE A 94 11.32 -6.44 -16.65
CA ILE A 94 10.60 -6.80 -17.87
C ILE A 94 11.58 -7.42 -18.89
N GLY A 95 11.12 -8.45 -19.61
CA GLY A 95 11.90 -9.13 -20.64
C GLY A 95 12.88 -10.19 -20.12
N ARG A 96 12.88 -10.49 -18.82
CA ARG A 96 13.73 -11.53 -18.20
C ARG A 96 13.09 -12.92 -18.13
N GLY A 97 11.98 -13.14 -18.84
CA GLY A 97 11.28 -14.42 -18.90
C GLY A 97 10.20 -14.65 -17.84
N VAL A 98 9.96 -13.67 -16.96
CA VAL A 98 8.84 -13.68 -15.99
C VAL A 98 7.78 -12.67 -16.43
N PRO A 99 6.47 -13.03 -16.42
CA PRO A 99 5.38 -12.11 -16.70
C PRO A 99 5.40 -10.88 -15.78
N PHE A 100 5.03 -9.72 -16.31
CA PHE A 100 5.07 -8.46 -15.55
C PHE A 100 4.14 -8.46 -14.34
N LEU A 101 2.96 -9.05 -14.47
CA LEU A 101 2.03 -9.23 -13.34
C LEU A 101 2.64 -10.08 -12.23
N ASP A 102 3.36 -11.15 -12.56
CA ASP A 102 3.98 -12.03 -11.56
C ASP A 102 5.06 -11.28 -10.76
N LEU A 103 5.87 -10.45 -11.44
CA LEU A 103 6.87 -9.59 -10.78
C LEU A 103 6.22 -8.59 -9.81
N ILE A 104 5.11 -7.99 -10.21
CA ILE A 104 4.34 -7.08 -9.37
C ILE A 104 3.77 -7.82 -8.16
N GLN A 105 3.17 -9.00 -8.37
CA GLN A 105 2.57 -9.77 -7.30
C GLN A 105 3.60 -10.22 -6.27
N GLU A 106 4.78 -10.65 -6.71
CA GLU A 106 5.88 -10.98 -5.81
C GLU A 106 6.37 -9.76 -5.01
N GLY A 107 6.49 -8.59 -5.67
CA GLY A 107 6.84 -7.35 -5.00
C GLY A 107 5.79 -6.90 -3.99
N ASN A 108 4.50 -7.01 -4.31
CA ASN A 108 3.40 -6.69 -3.39
C ASN A 108 3.39 -7.61 -2.18
N LEU A 109 3.67 -8.90 -2.38
CA LEU A 109 3.79 -9.85 -1.28
C LEU A 109 4.97 -9.49 -0.36
N GLY A 110 6.12 -9.12 -0.94
CA GLY A 110 7.25 -8.60 -0.18
C GLY A 110 6.90 -7.34 0.60
N LEU A 111 6.12 -6.46 0.00
CA LEU A 111 5.68 -5.21 0.62
C LEU A 111 4.74 -5.43 1.82
N ILE A 112 3.74 -6.30 1.65
CA ILE A 112 2.81 -6.66 2.73
C ILE A 112 3.58 -7.25 3.91
N ARG A 113 4.53 -8.16 3.65
CA ARG A 113 5.37 -8.76 4.70
C ARG A 113 6.29 -7.76 5.39
N ALA A 114 6.77 -6.74 4.67
CA ALA A 114 7.60 -5.69 5.26
C ALA A 114 6.78 -4.71 6.11
N ALA A 115 5.47 -4.64 5.89
CA ALA A 115 4.52 -3.81 6.63
C ALA A 115 3.80 -4.56 7.78
N GLU A 116 4.12 -5.85 7.99
CA GLU A 116 3.71 -6.68 9.14
C GLU A 116 4.72 -6.57 10.29
#